data_AF-A0A834GEZ6-F1
#
_entry.id   AF-A0A834GEZ6-F1
#
_cell.length_a   1.000
_cell.length_b   1.000
_cell.length_c   1.000
_cell.angle_alpha   90.00
_cell.angle_beta   90.00
_cell.angle_gamma   90.00
#
_symmetry.space_group_name_H-M   'P 1'
#
loop_
_entity.id
_entity.type
_entity.pdbx_description
1 polymer ?
#
loop_
_entity_poly.entity_id
_entity_poly.type
_entity_poly.pdbx_seq_one_letter_code
_entity_poly.pdbx_strand_id
1 'polypeptide(L)'
;MGYSLFQEPEPEELEPEPEPEVVVRKKPRLVLKFVWMEKNIGLGLDQMISGHGTVPLSPYYFWPRKDAWEELKTTLESKQWISQKKMIILLNQATDIINLWQQSGGNLS
;
A
#
# COMPACT_ATOMS: atom_id res chain seq x y z
N MET A 1 -53.33 -42.43 42.37
CA MET A 1 -53.23 -41.26 41.47
C MET A 1 -51.95 -40.53 41.81
N GLY A 2 -51.12 -40.26 40.82
CA GLY A 2 -49.87 -39.52 41.00
C GLY A 2 -48.90 -39.84 39.88
N TYR A 3 -49.17 -39.34 38.67
CA TYR A 3 -48.19 -39.39 37.59
C TYR A 3 -47.09 -38.38 37.93
N SER A 4 -45.87 -38.87 38.17
CA SER A 4 -44.69 -38.01 38.31
C SER A 4 -44.42 -37.38 36.95
N LEU A 5 -44.54 -36.06 36.89
CA LEU A 5 -44.28 -35.26 35.70
C LEU A 5 -42.76 -35.31 35.43
N PHE A 6 -42.35 -36.10 34.45
CA PHE A 6 -40.98 -36.04 33.94
C PHE A 6 -40.81 -34.67 33.28
N GLN A 7 -39.98 -33.83 33.89
CA GLN A 7 -39.58 -32.55 33.31
C GLN A 7 -38.51 -32.87 32.26
N GLU A 8 -38.87 -32.79 30.97
CA GLU A 8 -37.89 -32.89 29.89
C GLU A 8 -36.88 -31.74 30.06
N PRO A 9 -35.57 -32.00 29.98
CA PRO A 9 -34.59 -30.93 30.03
C PRO A 9 -34.80 -30.05 28.80
N GLU A 10 -34.97 -28.74 29.01
CA GLU A 10 -34.99 -27.79 27.91
C GLU A 10 -33.69 -27.92 27.11
N PRO A 11 -33.74 -27.85 25.77
CA PRO A 11 -32.54 -27.86 24.97
C PRO A 11 -31.72 -26.62 25.33
N GLU A 12 -30.52 -26.85 25.88
CA GLU A 12 -29.53 -25.81 26.10
C GLU A 12 -29.20 -25.19 24.74
N GLU A 13 -29.76 -24.01 24.47
CA GLU A 13 -29.43 -23.21 23.30
C GLU A 13 -27.95 -22.85 23.40
N LEU A 14 -27.11 -23.66 22.74
CA LEU A 14 -25.68 -23.39 22.57
C LEU A 14 -25.56 -22.04 21.86
N GLU A 15 -25.27 -20.99 22.64
CA GLU A 15 -24.87 -19.70 22.08
C GLU A 15 -23.72 -19.96 21.10
N PRO A 16 -23.80 -19.45 19.86
CA PRO A 16 -22.78 -19.73 18.86
C PRO A 16 -21.44 -19.20 19.37
N GLU A 17 -20.47 -20.11 19.55
CA GLU A 17 -19.11 -19.70 19.87
C GLU A 17 -18.60 -18.72 18.81
N PRO A 18 -17.96 -17.61 19.20
CA PRO A 18 -17.48 -16.63 18.25
C PRO A 18 -16.45 -17.28 17.31
N GLU A 19 -16.80 -17.36 16.02
CA GLU A 19 -15.89 -17.86 15.00
C GLU A 19 -14.58 -17.04 15.00
N PRO A 20 -13.41 -17.68 14.83
CA PRO A 20 -12.14 -16.97 14.84
C PRO A 20 -12.09 -15.99 13.66
N GLU A 21 -12.07 -14.68 13.96
CA GLU A 21 -11.84 -13.64 12.96
C GLU A 21 -10.54 -13.91 12.22
N VAL A 22 -10.65 -14.39 10.98
CA VAL A 22 -9.51 -14.56 10.09
C VAL A 22 -8.90 -13.17 9.87
N VAL A 23 -7.79 -12.89 10.55
CA VAL A 23 -7.02 -11.66 10.35
C VAL A 23 -6.45 -11.70 8.94
N VAL A 24 -7.24 -11.25 7.96
CA VAL A 24 -6.84 -11.17 6.56
C VAL A 24 -5.66 -10.22 6.50
N ARG A 25 -4.45 -10.78 6.40
CA ARG A 25 -3.19 -10.04 6.20
C ARG A 25 -3.27 -9.32 4.85
N LYS A 26 -3.92 -8.16 4.82
CA LYS A 26 -4.07 -7.34 3.61
C LYS A 26 -2.69 -6.90 3.14
N LYS A 27 -2.35 -7.27 1.90
CA LYS A 27 -1.05 -6.96 1.30
C LYS A 27 -0.84 -5.45 1.26
N PRO A 28 0.32 -4.93 1.68
CA PRO A 28 0.61 -3.50 1.60
C PRO A 28 0.55 -3.00 0.15
N ARG A 29 -0.08 -1.83 -0.01
CA ARG A 29 -0.15 -1.10 -1.27
C ARG A 29 0.92 -0.03 -1.28
N LEU A 30 1.51 0.20 -2.45
CA LEU A 30 2.52 1.23 -2.64
C LEU A 30 1.88 2.35 -3.45
N VAL A 31 2.19 3.59 -3.07
CA VAL A 31 1.67 4.80 -3.71
C VAL A 31 2.87 5.64 -4.09
N LEU A 32 3.02 5.92 -5.38
CA LEU A 32 4.00 6.88 -5.89
C LEU A 32 3.47 8.30 -5.67
N LYS A 33 4.26 9.12 -5.01
CA LYS A 33 4.00 10.55 -4.80
C LYS A 33 5.05 11.37 -5.52
N PHE A 34 4.65 12.55 -5.98
CA PHE A 34 5.57 13.47 -6.61
C PHE A 34 5.27 14.92 -6.23
N VAL A 35 6.27 15.78 -6.38
CA VAL A 35 6.20 17.23 -6.18
C VAL A 35 6.69 17.89 -7.45
N TRP A 36 5.79 18.58 -8.13
CA TRP A 36 6.09 19.28 -9.38
C TRP A 36 6.57 20.70 -9.08
N MET A 37 7.74 21.08 -9.60
CA MET A 37 8.24 22.45 -9.57
C MET A 37 8.72 22.88 -10.95
N GLU A 38 9.00 24.18 -11.12
CA GLU A 38 9.42 24.76 -12.40
C GLU A 38 10.73 24.14 -12.92
N LYS A 39 11.73 24.01 -12.04
CA LYS A 39 13.10 23.57 -12.41
C LYS A 39 13.47 22.19 -11.89
N ASN A 40 12.64 21.60 -11.04
CA ASN A 40 12.90 20.28 -10.48
C ASN A 40 11.60 19.50 -10.29
N ILE A 41 11.69 18.18 -10.23
CA ILE A 41 10.59 17.31 -9.83
C ILE A 41 11.06 16.38 -8.72
N GLY A 42 10.31 16.33 -7.62
CA GLY A 42 10.56 15.43 -6.50
C GLY A 42 9.74 14.15 -6.65
N LEU A 43 10.33 12.97 -6.49
CA LEU A 43 9.61 11.68 -6.47
C LEU A 43 9.80 10.97 -5.12
N GLY A 44 8.75 10.39 -4.57
CA GLY A 44 8.77 9.66 -3.30
C GLY A 44 7.76 8.51 -3.29
N LEU A 45 7.91 7.58 -2.34
CA LEU A 45 7.05 6.42 -2.19
C LEU A 45 6.44 6.37 -0.80
N ASP A 46 5.15 6.06 -0.76
CA ASP A 46 4.41 5.79 0.46
C ASP A 46 3.88 4.34 0.45
N GLN A 47 3.88 3.73 1.62
CA GLN A 47 3.28 2.43 1.87
C GLN A 47 1.94 2.62 2.59
N MET A 48 0.86 2.14 1.99
CA MET A 48 -0.45 2.08 2.62
C MET A 48 -0.70 0.68 3.19
N ILE A 49 -0.86 0.61 4.51
CA ILE A 49 -1.12 -0.63 5.26
C ILE A 49 -2.55 -0.54 5.82
N SER A 50 -3.39 -1.51 5.49
CA SER A 50 -4.76 -1.57 6.03
C SER A 50 -4.70 -1.76 7.54
N GLY A 51 -5.22 -0.78 8.30
CA GLY A 51 -5.23 -0.79 9.77
C GLY A 51 -4.14 0.07 10.44
N HIS A 52 -3.07 0.44 9.72
CA HIS A 52 -1.97 1.26 10.26
C HIS A 52 -1.78 2.60 9.54
N GLY A 53 -2.58 2.89 8.51
CA GLY A 53 -2.53 4.15 7.77
C GLY A 53 -1.47 4.18 6.66
N THR A 54 -0.97 5.37 6.37
CA THR A 54 0.05 5.60 5.33
C THR A 54 1.39 5.89 5.99
N VAL A 55 2.39 5.08 5.67
CA VAL A 55 3.75 5.18 6.18
C VAL A 55 4.67 5.59 5.02
N PRO A 56 5.46 6.68 5.15
CA PRO A 56 6.40 7.06 4.11
C PRO A 56 7.48 5.99 3.96
N LEU A 57 7.66 5.48 2.74
CA LEU A 57 8.61 4.41 2.42
C LEU A 57 9.97 4.98 1.99
N SER A 58 9.96 6.12 1.30
CA SER A 58 11.17 6.81 0.84
C SER A 58 11.02 8.33 0.99
N PRO A 59 12.13 9.07 1.17
CA PRO A 59 12.12 10.52 1.03
C PRO A 59 11.84 10.92 -0.43
N TYR A 60 11.64 12.23 -0.64
CA TYR A 60 11.56 12.80 -1.98
C TYR A 60 12.95 12.99 -2.58
N TYR A 61 13.17 12.38 -3.75
CA TYR A 61 14.38 12.54 -4.55
C TYR A 61 14.13 13.54 -5.68
N PHE A 62 14.99 14.55 -5.80
CA PHE A 62 14.79 15.66 -6.73
C PHE A 62 15.57 15.51 -8.03
N TRP A 63 14.86 15.32 -9.14
CA TRP A 63 15.35 15.34 -10.50
C TRP A 63 15.33 16.77 -11.08
N PRO A 64 16.28 17.19 -11.93
CA PRO A 64 17.41 16.45 -12.50
C PRO A 64 18.69 16.49 -11.65
N ARG A 65 18.64 17.06 -10.44
CA ARG A 65 19.83 17.23 -9.57
C ARG A 65 20.37 15.91 -9.06
N LYS A 66 19.48 14.95 -8.81
CA LYS A 66 19.77 13.58 -8.37
C LYS A 66 18.93 12.63 -9.20
N ASP A 67 19.47 11.43 -9.49
CA ASP A 67 18.72 10.39 -10.18
C ASP A 67 17.61 9.83 -9.28
N ALA A 68 16.45 10.47 -9.33
CA ALA A 68 15.29 10.09 -8.54
C ALA A 68 14.76 8.71 -8.91
N TRP A 69 14.88 8.30 -10.17
CA TRP A 69 14.41 7.00 -10.63
C TRP A 69 15.29 5.86 -10.10
N GLU A 70 16.61 6.04 -10.17
CA GLU A 70 17.56 5.07 -9.63
C GLU A 70 17.38 4.89 -8.11
N GLU A 71 17.24 5.98 -7.37
CA GLU A 71 17.03 5.94 -5.91
C GLU A 71 15.72 5.23 -5.51
N LEU A 72 14.65 5.44 -6.28
CA LEU A 72 13.40 4.71 -6.12
C LEU A 72 13.58 3.22 -6.37
N LYS A 73 14.29 2.85 -7.46
CA LYS A 73 14.60 1.47 -7.80
C LYS A 73 15.39 0.79 -6.69
N THR A 74 16.49 1.38 -6.23
CA THR A 74 17.30 0.86 -5.12
C THR A 74 16.48 0.68 -3.84
N THR A 75 15.60 1.65 -3.54
CA THR A 75 14.72 1.55 -2.37
C THR A 75 13.73 0.39 -2.49
N LEU A 76 13.14 0.19 -3.67
CA LEU A 76 12.23 -0.93 -3.93
C LEU A 76 12.96 -2.29 -3.91
N GLU A 77 14.17 -2.37 -4.49
CA GLU A 77 15.00 -3.59 -4.50
C GLU A 77 15.48 -3.99 -3.09
N SER A 78 15.70 -3.02 -2.21
CA SER A 78 16.05 -3.29 -0.81
C SER A 78 14.94 -4.03 -0.03
N LYS A 79 13.69 -3.97 -0.51
CA LYS A 79 12.51 -4.47 0.21
C LYS A 79 11.99 -5.76 -0.42
N GLN A 80 12.47 -6.90 0.09
CA GLN A 80 12.13 -8.24 -0.42
C GLN A 80 10.62 -8.59 -0.41
N TRP A 81 9.79 -7.88 0.36
CA TRP A 81 8.34 -8.07 0.38
C TRP A 81 7.63 -7.45 -0.83
N ILE A 82 8.31 -6.61 -1.60
CA ILE A 82 7.78 -5.98 -2.81
C ILE A 82 8.01 -6.91 -3.99
N SER A 83 6.93 -7.35 -4.63
CA SER A 83 7.02 -8.17 -5.83
C SER A 83 7.58 -7.38 -7.01
N GLN A 84 8.42 -8.01 -7.84
CA GLN A 84 9.02 -7.41 -9.05
C GLN A 84 7.98 -6.76 -9.96
N LYS A 85 6.81 -7.38 -10.15
CA LYS A 85 5.74 -6.80 -10.97
C LYS A 85 5.29 -5.42 -10.46
N LYS A 86 5.17 -5.26 -9.13
CA LYS A 86 4.79 -3.97 -8.52
C LYS A 86 5.89 -2.94 -8.70
N MET A 87 7.15 -3.35 -8.54
CA MET A 87 8.30 -2.48 -8.75
C MET A 87 8.33 -1.95 -10.19
N ILE A 88 8.18 -2.82 -11.20
CA ILE A 88 8.16 -2.42 -12.61
C ILE A 88 7.02 -1.41 -12.89
N ILE A 89 5.82 -1.65 -12.37
CA ILE A 89 4.69 -0.73 -12.55
C ILE A 89 4.99 0.65 -11.97
N LEU A 90 5.53 0.72 -10.75
CA LEU A 90 5.86 2.00 -10.09
C LEU A 90 6.99 2.73 -10.81
N LEU A 91 8.02 2.01 -11.26
CA LEU A 91 9.14 2.58 -12.01
C LEU A 91 8.70 3.13 -13.37
N ASN A 92 7.81 2.44 -14.07
CA ASN A 92 7.23 2.94 -15.33
C ASN A 92 6.40 4.21 -15.09
N GLN A 93 5.58 4.23 -14.04
CA GLN A 93 4.82 5.44 -13.66
C GLN A 93 5.75 6.62 -13.32
N ALA A 94 6.85 6.37 -12.60
CA ALA A 94 7.86 7.38 -12.32
C ALA A 94 8.50 7.91 -13.62
N THR A 95 8.84 7.01 -14.55
CA THR A 95 9.36 7.37 -15.87
C THR A 95 8.38 8.22 -16.66
N ASP A 96 7.10 7.84 -16.70
CA ASP A 96 6.05 8.61 -17.39
C ASP A 96 5.92 10.02 -16.81
N ILE A 97 5.94 10.16 -15.48
CA ILE A 97 5.89 11.46 -14.79
C ILE A 97 7.12 12.32 -15.12
N ILE A 98 8.32 11.74 -15.11
CA ILE A 98 9.55 12.45 -15.50
C ILE A 98 9.47 12.92 -16.95
N ASN A 99 9.02 12.05 -17.86
CA ASN A 99 8.87 12.37 -19.27
C ASN A 99 7.86 13.51 -19.49
N LEU A 100 6.74 13.50 -18.76
CA LEU A 100 5.74 14.57 -18.81
C LEU A 100 6.31 15.90 -18.29
N TRP A 101 7.11 15.85 -17.21
CA TRP A 101 7.78 17.04 -16.67
C TRP A 101 8.80 17.62 -17.63
N GLN A 102 9.63 16.79 -18.25
CA GLN A 102 10.60 17.21 -19.25
C GLN A 102 9.93 17.86 -20.48
N GLN A 103 8.83 17.29 -20.97
CA GLN A 103 8.07 17.85 -22.07
C GLN A 103 7.44 19.20 -21.72
N SER A 104 6.97 19.35 -20.48
CA SER A 104 6.36 20.59 -19.99
C SER A 104 7.39 21.69 -19.75
N GLY A 105 8.59 21.35 -19.25
CA GLY A 105 9.71 22.28 -19.11
C GLY A 105 10.35 22.68 -20.44
N GLY A 106 10.25 21.83 -21.47
CA GLY A 106 10.75 22.09 -22.82
C GLY A 106 9.78 22.84 -23.75
N ASN A 107 8.48 22.87 -23.44
CA ASN A 107 7.45 23.58 -24.23
C ASN A 107 7.23 25.04 -23.81
N LEU A 108 8.04 25.58 -22.89
CA LEU A 108 7.99 27.00 -22.49
C LEU A 108 8.81 27.92 -23.40
N SER A 109 9.18 27.46 -24.60
CA SER A 109 9.87 28.24 -25.63
C SER A 109 8.91 29.10 -26.46
#